data_AF-A0A2W6VAN7-F1
#
_entry.id   AF-A0A2W6VAN7-F1
#
_cell.length_a   1.000
_cell.length_b   1.000
_cell.length_c   1.000
_cell.angle_alpha   90.00
_cell.angle_beta   90.00
_cell.angle_gamma   90.00
#
_symmetry.space_group_name_H-M   'P 1'
#
loop_
_entity.id
_entity.type
_entity.pdbx_description
1 polymer ?
#
loop_
_entity_poly.entity_id
_entity_poly.type
_entity_poly.pdbx_seq_one_letter_code
_entity_poly.pdbx_strand_id
1 'polypeptide(L)'
;MSNVGGKAYAMNVVTPMRPGLGSRTNHFLFYAARALPDRLMGLLGLSIIHFARWVIVKQDQWPDLSQPKEQLLNDYTIFVSNFNGTWDQYIDAFADGLPSGLDLFWYAATKYPKSIPISPFKAYIRANQIDTDHYYNATPGAAQRDIKAALRVRRAVLRLEQAHAAGPTAFKAAWAKELRTIQNDLGSPGFAPVASNDTARADLNRQPLVLARWGKA
;
A
#
# COMPACT_ATOMS: atom_id res chain seq x y z
N MET A 1 -10.61 15.64 2.75
CA MET A 1 -9.40 15.31 3.54
C MET A 1 -8.79 14.06 2.95
N SER A 2 -7.46 13.96 2.93
CA SER A 2 -6.75 13.13 1.96
C SER A 2 -6.06 11.96 2.66
N ASN A 3 -6.42 10.73 2.29
CA ASN A 3 -5.62 9.52 2.56
C ASN A 3 -4.20 9.60 1.97
N VAL A 4 -3.90 10.63 1.18
CA VAL A 4 -2.61 10.87 0.54
C VAL A 4 -1.77 11.81 1.39
N GLY A 5 -0.54 11.38 1.70
CA GLY A 5 0.52 12.18 2.29
C GLY A 5 1.74 12.18 1.37
N GLY A 6 1.90 13.24 0.56
CA GLY A 6 3.04 13.38 -0.35
C GLY A 6 2.99 12.38 -1.49
N LYS A 7 3.80 11.29 -1.42
CA LYS A 7 3.84 10.17 -2.38
C LYS A 7 3.12 8.90 -1.90
N ALA A 8 2.63 8.89 -0.67
CA ALA A 8 2.10 7.69 -0.02
C ALA A 8 0.59 7.81 0.18
N TYR A 9 -0.09 6.67 0.12
CA TYR A 9 -1.51 6.51 0.44
C TYR A 9 -1.65 5.68 1.71
N ALA A 10 -2.53 6.10 2.62
CA ALA A 10 -2.96 5.35 3.79
C ALA A 10 -4.35 4.75 3.55
N MET A 11 -4.45 3.43 3.66
CA MET A 11 -5.71 2.70 3.51
C MET A 11 -6.06 2.01 4.81
N ASN A 12 -7.29 2.24 5.28
CA ASN A 12 -7.86 1.57 6.44
C ASN A 12 -9.15 0.87 5.99
N VAL A 13 -9.23 -0.44 6.15
CA VAL A 13 -10.41 -1.24 5.79
C VAL A 13 -10.88 -1.96 7.03
N VAL A 14 -12.15 -1.77 7.39
CA VAL A 14 -12.77 -2.40 8.55
C VAL A 14 -13.86 -3.34 8.06
N THR A 15 -13.60 -4.64 8.10
CA THR A 15 -14.56 -5.64 7.61
C THR A 15 -15.20 -6.43 8.73
N PRO A 16 -16.55 -6.56 8.75
CA PRO A 16 -17.22 -7.44 9.69
C PRO A 16 -16.83 -8.89 9.43
N MET A 17 -16.66 -9.65 10.50
CA MET A 17 -16.21 -11.04 10.51
C MET A 17 -17.10 -11.86 11.44
N ARG A 18 -17.37 -13.11 11.06
CA ARG A 18 -18.21 -14.01 11.86
C ARG A 18 -17.54 -14.27 13.23
N PRO A 19 -18.24 -14.03 14.36
CA PRO A 19 -17.67 -14.27 15.68
C PRO A 19 -17.50 -15.77 15.97
N GLY A 20 -16.85 -16.09 17.09
CA GLY A 20 -16.71 -17.47 17.57
C GLY A 20 -15.71 -18.29 16.74
N LEU A 21 -16.17 -19.30 16.02
CA LEU A 21 -15.27 -20.18 15.26
C LEU A 21 -14.59 -19.45 14.09
N GLY A 22 -15.29 -18.55 13.40
CA GLY A 22 -14.72 -17.78 12.28
C GLY A 22 -13.50 -16.96 12.71
N SER A 23 -13.68 -16.16 13.76
CA SER A 23 -12.63 -15.37 14.41
C SER A 23 -11.43 -16.20 14.87
N ARG A 24 -11.67 -17.35 15.52
CA ARG A 24 -10.60 -18.27 15.96
C ARG A 24 -9.81 -18.84 14.79
N THR A 25 -10.50 -19.25 13.72
CA THR A 25 -9.84 -19.74 12.50
C THR A 25 -9.01 -18.64 11.87
N ASN A 26 -9.55 -17.44 11.67
CA ASN A 26 -8.81 -16.33 11.06
C ASN A 26 -7.57 -15.94 11.90
N HIS A 27 -7.70 -15.95 13.22
CA HIS A 27 -6.57 -15.73 14.12
C HIS A 27 -5.49 -16.80 13.92
N PHE A 28 -5.85 -18.09 13.88
CA PHE A 28 -4.90 -19.16 13.56
C PHE A 28 -4.23 -18.97 12.19
N LEU A 29 -4.99 -18.59 11.16
CA LEU A 29 -4.46 -18.32 9.83
C LEU A 29 -3.40 -17.20 9.85
N PHE A 30 -3.60 -16.14 10.64
CA PHE A 30 -2.61 -15.08 10.81
C PHE A 30 -1.34 -15.56 11.53
N TYR A 31 -1.46 -16.41 12.57
CA TYR A 31 -0.30 -17.02 13.22
C TYR A 31 0.48 -17.91 12.25
N ALA A 32 -0.22 -18.75 11.49
CA ALA A 32 0.39 -19.63 10.50
C ALA A 32 1.08 -18.84 9.38
N ALA A 33 0.45 -17.78 8.86
CA ALA A 33 1.04 -16.91 7.84
C ALA A 33 2.32 -16.22 8.33
N ARG A 34 2.37 -15.82 9.61
CA ARG A 34 3.59 -15.26 10.23
C ARG A 34 4.71 -16.30 10.35
N ALA A 35 4.38 -17.56 10.58
CA ALA A 35 5.35 -18.65 10.68
C ALA A 35 5.89 -19.13 9.32
N LEU A 36 5.23 -18.78 8.21
CA LEU A 36 5.55 -19.24 6.85
C LEU A 36 5.72 -18.04 5.89
N PRO A 37 6.76 -17.20 6.08
CA PRO A 37 6.94 -15.96 5.33
C PRO A 37 7.10 -16.17 3.82
N ASP A 38 7.59 -17.33 3.39
CA ASP A 38 7.77 -17.65 1.96
C ASP A 38 6.44 -17.68 1.19
N ARG A 39 5.34 -17.98 1.88
CA ARG A 39 3.99 -17.93 1.30
C ARG A 39 3.47 -16.52 1.09
N LEU A 40 4.18 -15.51 1.62
CA LEU A 40 3.90 -14.08 1.45
C LEU A 40 4.87 -13.40 0.46
N MET A 41 5.75 -14.16 -0.22
CA MET A 41 6.75 -13.57 -1.11
C MET A 41 6.17 -12.75 -2.27
N GLY A 42 4.97 -13.10 -2.77
CA GLY A 42 4.25 -12.28 -3.76
C GLY A 42 4.03 -10.84 -3.29
N LEU A 43 3.86 -10.62 -1.98
CA LEU A 43 3.75 -9.30 -1.35
C LEU A 43 5.04 -8.50 -1.41
N LEU A 44 6.17 -9.18 -1.15
CA LEU A 44 7.49 -8.56 -1.05
C LEU A 44 8.00 -8.12 -2.42
N GLY A 45 7.58 -8.81 -3.49
CA GLY A 45 7.95 -8.52 -4.87
C GLY A 45 7.41 -7.19 -5.40
N LEU A 46 6.25 -6.73 -4.92
CA LEU A 46 5.64 -5.49 -5.40
C LEU A 46 6.43 -4.24 -4.98
N SER A 47 7.20 -4.30 -3.88
CA SER A 47 8.09 -3.23 -3.38
C SER A 47 7.45 -1.84 -3.14
N ILE A 48 6.15 -1.69 -3.35
CA ILE A 48 5.41 -0.42 -3.16
C ILE A 48 4.81 -0.29 -1.75
N ILE A 49 4.75 -1.38 -0.99
CA ILE A 49 4.15 -1.43 0.34
C ILE A 49 5.22 -1.05 1.38
N HIS A 50 4.89 -0.07 2.21
CA HIS A 50 5.73 0.36 3.34
C HIS A 50 5.40 -0.46 4.58
N PHE A 51 4.10 -0.64 4.79
CA PHE A 51 3.54 -1.25 5.97
C PHE A 51 2.19 -1.86 5.61
N ALA A 52 1.91 -3.04 6.13
CA ALA A 52 0.61 -3.69 6.03
C ALA A 52 0.37 -4.49 7.32
N ARG A 53 -0.82 -4.36 7.91
CA ARG A 53 -1.17 -5.06 9.14
C ARG A 53 -2.64 -5.44 9.16
N TRP A 54 -2.89 -6.66 9.61
CA TRP A 54 -4.21 -7.16 9.96
C TRP A 54 -4.33 -7.23 11.48
N VAL A 55 -5.47 -6.77 11.98
CA VAL A 55 -5.81 -6.78 13.40
C VAL A 55 -7.22 -7.35 13.53
N ILE A 56 -7.45 -8.23 14.49
CA ILE A 56 -8.79 -8.67 14.86
C ILE A 56 -9.19 -7.94 16.13
N VAL A 57 -10.36 -7.30 16.12
CA VAL A 57 -10.99 -6.68 17.29
C VAL A 57 -12.31 -7.40 17.51
N LYS A 58 -12.45 -8.06 18.66
CA LYS A 58 -13.71 -8.73 19.00
C LYS A 58 -14.78 -7.73 19.39
N GLN A 59 -16.04 -8.15 19.31
CA GLN A 59 -17.20 -7.34 19.69
C GLN A 59 -17.11 -6.71 21.10
N ASP A 60 -16.40 -7.35 22.04
CA ASP A 60 -16.22 -6.93 23.44
C ASP A 60 -14.86 -6.25 23.72
N GLN A 61 -14.04 -6.01 22.69
CA GLN A 61 -12.67 -5.48 22.81
C GLN A 61 -12.49 -4.06 22.26
N TRP A 62 -13.58 -3.38 21.91
CA TRP A 62 -13.52 -1.99 21.46
C TRP A 62 -13.22 -1.04 22.63
N PRO A 63 -12.51 0.08 22.36
CA PRO A 63 -12.12 1.02 23.41
C PRO A 63 -13.34 1.70 24.04
N ASP A 64 -13.29 1.82 25.37
CA ASP A 64 -14.20 2.64 26.15
C ASP A 64 -13.64 4.08 26.24
N LEU A 65 -14.28 4.98 25.51
CA LEU A 65 -14.03 6.42 25.45
C LEU A 65 -15.08 7.20 26.26
N SER A 66 -15.71 6.57 27.27
CA SER A 66 -16.83 7.11 28.05
C SER A 66 -18.12 7.33 27.24
N GLN A 67 -18.25 6.66 26.10
CA GLN A 67 -19.46 6.59 25.28
C GLN A 67 -20.36 5.42 25.72
N PRO A 68 -21.67 5.43 25.41
CA PRO A 68 -22.52 4.26 25.63
C PRO A 68 -21.95 3.01 24.95
N LYS A 69 -21.94 1.86 25.65
CA LYS A 69 -21.42 0.62 25.07
C LYS A 69 -22.23 0.21 23.84
N GLU A 70 -21.52 0.02 22.72
CA GLU A 70 -22.11 -0.48 21.49
C GLU A 70 -22.44 -1.98 21.61
N GLN A 71 -23.57 -2.39 21.05
CA GLN A 71 -23.94 -3.80 20.92
C GLN A 71 -23.57 -4.30 19.54
N LEU A 72 -22.34 -4.80 19.40
CA LEU A 72 -21.83 -5.29 18.13
C LEU A 72 -22.19 -6.77 17.91
N LEU A 73 -22.65 -7.08 16.70
CA LEU A 73 -23.03 -8.44 16.29
C LEU A 73 -21.87 -9.24 15.68
N ASN A 74 -20.75 -8.57 15.36
CA ASN A 74 -19.62 -9.16 14.64
C ASN A 74 -18.31 -8.87 15.39
N ASP A 75 -17.34 -9.76 15.18
CA ASP A 75 -15.94 -9.39 15.33
C ASP A 75 -15.52 -8.60 14.07
N TYR A 76 -14.41 -7.86 14.14
CA TYR A 76 -13.95 -7.05 13.02
C TYR A 76 -12.49 -7.33 12.70
N THR A 77 -12.19 -7.38 11.40
CA THR A 77 -10.81 -7.33 10.91
C THR A 77 -10.53 -5.92 10.44
N ILE A 78 -9.50 -5.31 11.01
CA ILE A 78 -8.95 -4.02 10.58
C ILE A 78 -7.70 -4.31 9.77
N PHE A 79 -7.73 -3.92 8.50
CA PHE A 79 -6.57 -3.92 7.63
C PHE A 79 -6.07 -2.49 7.45
N VAL A 80 -4.80 -2.26 7.77
CA VAL A 80 -4.13 -0.98 7.59
C VAL A 80 -2.95 -1.17 6.65
N SER A 81 -2.84 -0.32 5.63
CA SER A 81 -1.74 -0.37 4.67
C SER A 81 -1.28 1.01 4.25
N ASN A 82 0.04 1.20 4.20
CA ASN A 82 0.68 2.39 3.65
C ASN A 82 1.52 1.98 2.44
N PHE A 83 1.28 2.63 1.30
CA PHE A 83 1.93 2.26 0.04
C PHE A 83 2.15 3.46 -0.89
N ASN A 84 2.98 3.26 -1.93
CA ASN A 84 3.08 4.19 -3.07
C ASN A 84 2.28 3.67 -4.26
N GLY A 85 1.69 4.57 -5.04
CA GLY A 85 0.79 4.22 -6.16
C GLY A 85 -0.67 4.53 -5.85
N THR A 86 -1.52 4.54 -6.87
CA THR A 86 -2.94 4.87 -6.69
C THR A 86 -3.67 3.76 -5.92
N TRP A 87 -4.84 4.08 -5.38
CA TRP A 87 -5.72 3.09 -4.78
C TRP A 87 -6.00 1.92 -5.73
N ASP A 88 -6.34 2.22 -7.00
CA ASP A 88 -6.59 1.17 -8.01
C ASP A 88 -5.36 0.31 -8.29
N GLN A 89 -4.21 0.94 -8.56
CA GLN A 89 -2.96 0.22 -8.81
C GLN A 89 -2.59 -0.69 -7.66
N TYR A 90 -2.83 -0.24 -6.43
CA TYR A 90 -2.56 -1.03 -5.25
C TYR A 90 -3.48 -2.23 -5.15
N ILE A 91 -4.81 -2.05 -5.26
CA ILE A 91 -5.76 -3.16 -5.16
C ILE A 91 -5.55 -4.17 -6.29
N ASP A 92 -5.28 -3.71 -7.52
CA ASP A 92 -4.97 -4.58 -8.66
C ASP A 92 -3.70 -5.39 -8.39
N ALA A 93 -2.60 -4.73 -8.02
CA ALA A 93 -1.34 -5.39 -7.72
C ALA A 93 -1.47 -6.38 -6.55
N PHE A 94 -2.28 -6.06 -5.54
CA PHE A 94 -2.50 -6.90 -4.37
C PHE A 94 -3.34 -8.14 -4.71
N ALA A 95 -4.36 -7.99 -5.56
CA ALA A 95 -5.17 -9.10 -6.05
C ALA A 95 -4.39 -10.03 -7.00
N ASP A 96 -3.55 -9.47 -7.88
CA ASP A 96 -2.73 -10.25 -8.81
C ASP A 96 -1.57 -10.95 -8.12
N GLY A 97 -0.91 -10.27 -7.16
CA GLY A 97 0.27 -10.79 -6.47
C GLY A 97 -0.02 -11.83 -5.40
N LEU A 98 -1.22 -11.83 -4.80
CA LEU A 98 -1.61 -12.74 -3.70
C LEU A 98 -3.11 -13.10 -3.68
N PRO A 99 -3.69 -13.64 -4.76
CA PRO A 99 -5.12 -13.93 -4.77
C PRO A 99 -5.52 -14.92 -3.67
N SER A 100 -4.78 -16.02 -3.52
CA SER A 100 -5.04 -17.02 -2.47
C SER A 100 -4.71 -16.52 -1.06
N GLY A 101 -3.75 -15.58 -0.91
CA GLY A 101 -3.40 -14.98 0.37
C GLY A 101 -4.48 -14.02 0.86
N LEU A 102 -5.08 -13.24 -0.03
CA LEU A 102 -6.23 -12.38 0.27
C LEU A 102 -7.43 -13.19 0.74
N ASP A 103 -7.76 -14.25 0.01
CA ASP A 103 -8.84 -15.16 0.38
C ASP A 103 -8.62 -15.82 1.74
N LEU A 104 -7.36 -16.09 2.09
CA LEU A 104 -6.97 -16.59 3.40
C LEU A 104 -7.23 -15.55 4.49
N PHE A 105 -6.80 -14.30 4.28
CA PHE A 105 -6.89 -13.24 5.28
C PHE A 105 -8.32 -12.75 5.51
N TRP A 106 -9.18 -12.81 4.49
CA TRP A 106 -10.61 -12.50 4.58
C TRP A 106 -11.50 -13.74 4.69
N TYR A 107 -10.95 -14.90 5.06
CA TYR A 107 -11.69 -16.16 5.09
C TYR A 107 -13.00 -16.10 5.86
N ALA A 108 -12.98 -15.49 7.05
CA ALA A 108 -14.17 -15.37 7.91
C ALA A 108 -14.96 -14.06 7.71
N ALA A 109 -14.56 -13.21 6.76
CA ALA A 109 -15.17 -11.91 6.55
C ALA A 109 -16.56 -12.03 5.89
N THR A 110 -17.52 -11.28 6.42
CA THR A 110 -18.89 -11.30 5.97
C THR A 110 -19.02 -10.64 4.59
N LYS A 111 -19.72 -11.33 3.68
CA LYS A 111 -19.97 -10.91 2.28
C LYS A 111 -18.70 -10.67 1.44
N TYR A 112 -17.56 -11.22 1.86
CA TYR A 112 -16.33 -11.13 1.07
C TYR A 112 -16.48 -11.84 -0.29
N PRO A 113 -16.27 -11.14 -1.42
CA PRO A 113 -16.58 -11.68 -2.75
C PRO A 113 -15.45 -12.50 -3.38
N LYS A 114 -14.40 -12.83 -2.61
CA LYS A 114 -13.09 -13.32 -3.10
C LYS A 114 -12.27 -12.22 -3.78
N SER A 115 -10.96 -12.43 -3.91
CA SER A 115 -10.06 -11.45 -4.55
C SER A 115 -10.22 -11.38 -6.08
N ILE A 116 -10.76 -12.44 -6.68
CA ILE A 116 -11.02 -12.57 -8.11
C ILE A 116 -12.50 -13.00 -8.27
N PRO A 117 -13.31 -12.31 -9.11
CA PRO A 117 -12.94 -11.19 -9.98
C PRO A 117 -12.67 -9.86 -9.25
N ILE A 118 -11.82 -9.01 -9.84
CA ILE A 118 -11.29 -7.79 -9.20
C ILE A 118 -12.36 -6.72 -8.93
N SER A 119 -13.36 -6.57 -9.80
CA SER A 119 -14.34 -5.47 -9.67
C SER A 119 -15.23 -5.62 -8.42
N PRO A 120 -15.83 -6.78 -8.12
CA PRO A 120 -16.52 -7.00 -6.85
C PRO A 120 -15.61 -6.83 -5.64
N PHE A 121 -14.34 -7.25 -5.73
CA PHE A 121 -13.38 -7.07 -4.64
C PHE A 121 -13.10 -5.59 -4.37
N LYS A 122 -12.84 -4.79 -5.41
CA LYS A 122 -12.70 -3.33 -5.31
C LYS A 122 -13.94 -2.69 -4.68
N ALA A 123 -15.13 -3.07 -5.12
CA ALA A 123 -16.39 -2.57 -4.56
C ALA A 123 -16.52 -2.91 -3.07
N TYR A 124 -16.15 -4.13 -2.67
CA TYR A 124 -16.14 -4.57 -1.29
C TYR A 124 -15.15 -3.77 -0.43
N ILE A 125 -13.91 -3.59 -0.89
CA ILE A 125 -12.91 -2.79 -0.16
C ILE A 125 -13.38 -1.34 -0.02
N ARG A 126 -13.90 -0.74 -1.10
CA ARG A 126 -14.42 0.63 -1.07
C ARG A 126 -15.56 0.81 -0.08
N ALA A 127 -16.48 -0.16 -0.01
CA ALA A 127 -17.61 -0.12 0.92
C ALA A 127 -17.21 -0.28 2.39
N ASN A 128 -16.05 -0.86 2.67
CA ASN A 128 -15.55 -1.11 4.03
C ASN A 128 -14.36 -0.20 4.39
N GLN A 129 -13.95 0.70 3.50
CA GLN A 129 -12.85 1.61 3.73
C GLN A 129 -13.30 2.79 4.58
N ILE A 130 -12.49 3.13 5.58
CA ILE A 130 -12.64 4.35 6.37
C ILE A 130 -11.52 5.31 5.97
N ASP A 131 -11.92 6.51 5.54
CA ASP A 131 -10.96 7.55 5.19
C ASP A 131 -10.30 8.12 6.45
N THR A 132 -9.04 8.51 6.30
CA THR A 132 -8.21 8.99 7.39
C THR A 132 -8.49 10.48 7.62
N ASP A 133 -8.81 10.85 8.86
CA ASP A 133 -8.94 12.27 9.25
C ASP A 133 -7.58 12.97 9.25
N HIS A 134 -6.55 12.29 9.76
CA HIS A 134 -5.17 12.79 9.78
C HIS A 134 -4.15 11.68 9.46
N TYR A 135 -3.43 11.81 8.35
CA TYR A 135 -2.37 10.88 7.97
C TYR A 135 -0.98 11.45 8.25
N TYR A 136 -0.33 10.94 9.29
CA TYR A 136 1.07 11.27 9.56
C TYR A 136 2.01 10.49 8.62
N ASN A 137 2.87 11.23 7.91
CA ASN A 137 3.96 10.68 7.10
C ASN A 137 5.25 11.43 7.46
N ALA A 138 6.27 10.69 7.93
CA ALA A 138 7.56 11.27 8.35
C ALA A 138 8.41 11.79 7.18
N THR A 139 8.16 11.29 5.96
CA THR A 139 8.88 11.69 4.74
C THR A 139 7.86 12.07 3.66
N PRO A 140 7.09 13.15 3.87
CA PRO A 140 6.09 13.56 2.90
C PRO A 140 6.82 13.93 1.60
N GLY A 141 6.40 13.30 0.51
CA GLY A 141 6.91 13.55 -0.83
C GLY A 141 7.99 12.59 -1.30
N ALA A 142 8.39 11.62 -0.47
CA ALA A 142 9.27 10.52 -0.86
C ALA A 142 8.51 9.19 -0.91
N ALA A 143 8.73 8.41 -1.97
CA ALA A 143 8.35 7.01 -2.04
C ALA A 143 9.40 6.15 -1.32
N GLN A 144 9.05 4.91 -0.99
CA GLN A 144 10.00 3.95 -0.39
C GLN A 144 11.27 3.80 -1.25
N ARG A 145 11.09 3.81 -2.58
CA ARG A 145 12.18 3.75 -3.55
C ARG A 145 13.07 4.99 -3.49
N ASP A 146 12.49 6.17 -3.33
CA ASP A 146 13.24 7.43 -3.18
C ASP A 146 14.08 7.40 -1.90
N ILE A 147 13.51 6.92 -0.78
CA ILE A 147 14.25 6.80 0.50
C ILE A 147 15.42 5.82 0.34
N LYS A 148 15.17 4.64 -0.25
CA LYS A 148 16.23 3.65 -0.51
C LYS A 148 17.33 4.22 -1.43
N ALA A 149 16.95 4.99 -2.44
CA ALA A 149 17.86 5.65 -3.37
C ALA A 149 18.70 6.73 -2.66
N ALA A 150 18.08 7.60 -1.87
CA ALA A 150 18.76 8.60 -1.06
C ALA A 150 19.78 7.96 -0.08
N LEU A 151 19.44 6.82 0.54
CA LEU A 151 20.37 6.08 1.38
C LEU A 151 21.55 5.49 0.59
N ARG A 152 21.36 5.06 -0.67
CA ARG A 152 22.46 4.65 -1.55
C ARG A 152 23.37 5.83 -1.90
N VAL A 153 22.78 6.98 -2.27
CA VAL A 153 23.52 8.22 -2.54
C VAL A 153 24.34 8.64 -1.32
N ARG A 154 23.75 8.66 -0.12
CA ARG A 154 24.47 8.98 1.12
C ARG A 154 25.68 8.07 1.34
N ARG A 155 25.52 6.76 1.15
CA ARG A 155 26.64 5.81 1.30
C ARG A 155 27.74 6.05 0.27
N ALA A 156 27.37 6.42 -0.96
CA ALA A 156 28.34 6.76 -2.00
C ALA A 156 29.11 8.04 -1.64
N VAL A 157 28.44 9.08 -1.16
CA VAL A 157 29.09 10.31 -0.67
C VAL A 157 30.10 10.01 0.45
N LEU A 158 29.75 9.17 1.42
CA LEU A 158 30.69 8.75 2.48
C LEU A 158 31.90 7.99 1.95
N ARG A 159 31.75 7.16 0.91
CA ARG A 159 32.89 6.51 0.25
C ARG A 159 33.76 7.50 -0.51
N LEU A 160 33.16 8.52 -1.13
CA LEU A 160 33.88 9.58 -1.82
C LEU A 160 34.69 10.44 -0.84
N GLU A 161 34.15 10.74 0.34
CA GLU A 161 34.86 11.42 1.43
C GLU A 161 36.11 10.64 1.86
N GLN A 162 35.99 9.32 2.06
CA GLN A 162 37.13 8.46 2.38
C GLN A 162 38.17 8.44 1.25
N ALA A 163 37.73 8.35 -0.01
CA ALA A 163 38.63 8.39 -1.16
C ALA A 163 39.31 9.75 -1.33
N HIS A 164 38.63 10.84 -0.96
CA HIS A 164 39.17 12.19 -0.97
C HIS A 164 40.36 12.31 0.00
N ALA A 165 40.25 11.73 1.20
CA ALA A 165 41.33 11.69 2.17
C ALA A 165 42.57 10.91 1.67
N ALA A 166 42.40 9.97 0.75
CA ALA A 166 43.49 9.21 0.11
C ALA A 166 44.15 9.93 -1.08
N GLY A 167 43.68 11.13 -1.44
CA GLY A 167 44.28 12.01 -2.43
C GLY A 167 43.56 12.05 -3.79
N PRO A 168 43.96 12.98 -4.68
CA PRO A 168 43.18 13.32 -5.89
C PRO A 168 42.98 12.16 -6.88
N THR A 169 43.99 11.30 -7.05
CA THR A 169 43.91 10.14 -7.96
C THR A 169 42.90 9.11 -7.47
N ALA A 170 42.92 8.80 -6.17
CA ALA A 170 41.96 7.89 -5.55
C ALA A 170 40.54 8.46 -5.63
N PHE A 171 40.37 9.75 -5.35
CA PHE A 171 39.09 10.43 -5.47
C PHE A 171 38.54 10.39 -6.89
N LYS A 172 39.35 10.70 -7.92
CA LYS A 172 38.90 10.68 -9.32
C LYS A 172 38.38 9.31 -9.75
N ALA A 173 39.09 8.24 -9.37
CA ALA A 173 38.67 6.87 -9.66
C ALA A 173 37.36 6.50 -8.94
N ALA A 174 37.25 6.85 -7.65
CA ALA A 174 36.04 6.62 -6.86
C ALA A 174 34.85 7.42 -7.40
N TRP A 175 35.04 8.70 -7.75
CA TRP A 175 34.02 9.57 -8.32
C TRP A 175 33.40 8.97 -9.58
N ALA A 176 34.24 8.56 -10.55
CA ALA A 176 33.76 7.98 -11.79
C ALA A 176 32.96 6.69 -11.55
N LYS A 177 33.36 5.87 -10.58
CA LYS A 177 32.65 4.64 -10.19
C LYS A 177 31.30 4.97 -9.54
N GLU A 178 31.32 5.76 -8.46
CA GLU A 178 30.13 6.06 -7.67
C GLU A 178 29.08 6.81 -8.49
N LEU A 179 29.49 7.81 -9.30
CA LEU A 179 28.58 8.55 -10.17
C LEU A 179 27.83 7.59 -11.13
N ARG A 180 28.53 6.66 -11.78
CA ARG A 180 27.88 5.67 -12.66
C ARG A 180 26.89 4.78 -11.91
N THR A 181 27.17 4.46 -10.65
CA THR A 181 26.31 3.62 -9.80
C THR A 181 25.05 4.36 -9.37
N ILE A 182 25.15 5.63 -8.98
CA ILE A 182 24.06 6.36 -8.30
C ILE A 182 23.39 7.46 -9.15
N GLN A 183 23.84 7.71 -10.39
CA GLN A 183 23.30 8.80 -11.22
C GLN A 183 21.77 8.77 -11.40
N ASN A 184 21.15 7.59 -11.28
CA ASN A 184 19.69 7.40 -11.38
C ASN A 184 18.98 7.31 -10.01
N ASP A 185 19.69 7.58 -8.91
CA ASP A 185 19.16 7.49 -7.54
C ASP A 185 18.69 8.85 -6.97
N LEU A 186 18.68 9.90 -7.80
CA LEU A 186 18.16 11.23 -7.44
C LEU A 186 16.68 11.35 -7.86
N GLY A 187 15.80 10.71 -7.10
CA GLY A 187 14.35 10.76 -7.31
C GLY A 187 13.77 12.16 -7.08
N SER A 188 12.70 12.50 -7.80
CA SER A 188 11.99 13.79 -7.64
C SER A 188 11.05 13.75 -6.42
N PRO A 189 11.21 14.59 -5.39
CA PRO A 189 10.26 14.68 -4.30
C PRO A 189 8.96 15.36 -4.74
N GLY A 190 7.86 15.14 -4.01
CA GLY A 190 6.60 15.90 -4.21
C GLY A 190 5.36 15.02 -4.21
N PHE A 191 4.35 15.38 -5.01
CA PHE A 191 3.04 14.74 -4.96
C PHE A 191 2.97 13.47 -5.82
N ALA A 192 2.53 12.37 -5.21
CA ALA A 192 2.08 11.14 -5.85
C ALA A 192 1.20 10.34 -4.85
N PRO A 193 0.40 9.36 -5.25
CA PRO A 193 0.11 8.99 -6.62
C PRO A 193 -0.69 10.08 -7.34
N VAL A 194 -0.30 10.40 -8.57
CA VAL A 194 -1.21 11.03 -9.51
C VAL A 194 -1.72 9.89 -10.36
N ALA A 195 -3.03 9.64 -10.37
CA ALA A 195 -3.60 8.71 -11.33
C ALA A 195 -3.15 9.16 -12.72
N SER A 196 -2.81 8.22 -13.61
CA SER A 196 -2.36 8.61 -14.94
C SER A 196 -3.38 9.57 -15.53
N ASN A 197 -2.96 10.81 -15.77
CA ASN A 197 -3.79 11.77 -16.48
C ASN A 197 -4.15 11.22 -17.85
N ASP A 198 -3.39 10.26 -18.38
CA ASP A 198 -3.67 9.65 -19.68
C ASP A 198 -4.95 8.81 -19.66
N THR A 199 -5.31 8.16 -18.55
CA THR A 199 -6.60 7.45 -18.45
C THR A 199 -7.76 8.43 -18.43
N ALA A 200 -7.69 9.48 -17.62
CA ALA A 200 -8.72 10.52 -17.57
C ALA A 200 -8.83 11.27 -18.92
N ARG A 201 -7.68 11.60 -19.54
CA ARG A 201 -7.62 12.21 -20.87
C ARG A 201 -8.14 11.27 -21.96
N ALA A 202 -7.84 9.98 -21.90
CA ALA A 202 -8.36 9.00 -22.84
C ALA A 202 -9.88 8.86 -22.72
N ASP A 203 -10.42 8.88 -21.50
CA ASP A 203 -11.87 8.83 -21.28
C ASP A 203 -12.56 10.10 -21.78
N LEU A 204 -11.98 11.28 -21.49
CA LEU A 204 -12.42 12.57 -22.05
C LEU A 204 -12.38 12.57 -23.59
N ASN A 205 -11.31 12.03 -24.19
CA ASN A 205 -11.16 11.96 -25.64
C ASN A 205 -12.10 10.92 -26.28
N ARG A 206 -12.47 9.86 -25.54
CA ARG A 206 -13.42 8.84 -25.97
C ARG A 206 -14.86 9.32 -25.89
N GLN A 207 -15.19 10.19 -24.93
CA GLN A 207 -16.55 10.64 -24.64
C GLN A 207 -17.30 11.18 -25.88
N PRO A 208 -16.70 12.04 -26.74
CA PRO A 208 -17.35 12.50 -27.97
C PRO A 208 -17.73 11.37 -28.93
N LEU A 209 -16.87 10.33 -29.06
CA LEU A 209 -17.13 9.18 -29.93
C LEU A 209 -18.26 8.29 -29.38
N VAL A 210 -18.31 8.12 -28.06
CA VAL A 210 -19.38 7.38 -27.40
C VAL A 210 -20.71 8.11 -27.55
N LEU A 211 -20.74 9.43 -27.32
CA LEU A 211 -21.94 10.26 -27.49
C LEU A 211 -22.42 10.28 -28.94
N ALA A 212 -21.50 10.35 -29.92
CA ALA A 212 -21.85 10.31 -31.34
C ALA A 212 -22.45 8.96 -31.76
N ARG A 213 -22.00 7.85 -31.16
CA ARG A 213 -22.43 6.50 -31.53
C ARG A 213 -23.67 6.02 -30.79
N TRP A 214 -23.86 6.43 -29.54
CA TRP A 214 -24.88 5.88 -28.65
C TRP A 214 -25.85 6.92 -28.08
N GLY A 215 -25.67 8.20 -28.41
CA GLY A 215 -26.48 9.30 -27.88
C GLY A 215 -26.10 9.67 -26.43
N LYS A 216 -26.77 10.70 -25.89
CA LYS A 216 -26.72 11.00 -24.45
C LYS A 216 -27.58 9.97 -23.73
N ALA A 217 -27.00 9.24 -22.77
CA ALA A 217 -27.76 8.48 -21.78
C ALA A 217 -28.49 9.44 -20.83
#